data_AF-A0A0D8ZZS6-F1
#
_entry.id   AF-A0A0D8ZZS6-F1
#
_cell.length_a   1.000
_cell.length_b   1.000
_cell.length_c   1.000
_cell.angle_alpha   90.00
_cell.angle_beta   90.00
_cell.angle_gamma   90.00
#
_symmetry.space_group_name_H-M   'P 1'
#
loop_
_entity.id
_entity.type
_entity.pdbx_description
1 polymer ?
#
loop_
_entity_poly.entity_id
_entity_poly.type
_entity_poly.pdbx_seq_one_letter_code
_entity_poly.pdbx_strand_id
1 'polypeptide(L)'
;MSDTEQNPEFEKLIDYIKSQRGFDFSGYKRSTLLRRINKRLQFLGMENYGKYLNYLKLEPQELVELFDTVLINVTGFFRDSSTWEYIQNQIVPHIVARKQPQEPIRIWSAGCASGQEAYTLAIVFAEVLGVEQFCDRVKIYATDVDMAALNQARLATYNAKEFDGLPAEILEKYFYKIDNFYRFRPNLRRSLIFGRHDLIQDPPISHLDLLTCRNTLMYFNSETQAKIIARLHYALNTGGFLCMGKAEMLLCRSSSFATVDLKRRIFIKTQQNTRREHLYSMTQNDKNEQTNYLVSNSRLRDAAFEASPVVQLVINIKGQLALANEAARQMFALGTKDIGRPLQDLELSYRPVELRSLIDQVYASHRSTTIGGVAWTNSTGEIAYFDVQINPLVNFSGKILGVSVVFTNITSSKKLQDDVEKANQELEMAYEELQCTNEELETTNEELQSSNEELETTNEELQSTNEELETMNEELQSSNEELQTMNEELRLRSDDLNQANAFLESVLSCLHSGVIVINRDLQIEIWNHQAENLWGLRHEEVQGQHLMNLNIGLPVEQLRQPLRSCLTGEEKNIVVNVVAIDRRGRTIQCNISCNPLYSATKEIRGAILFMEVNSNAS
;
A
#
# COMPACT_ATOMS: atom_id res chain seq x y z
N MET A 1 -23.34 15.02 8.89
CA MET A 1 -23.57 14.44 7.55
C MET A 1 -22.22 14.53 6.85
N SER A 2 -21.52 13.46 6.48
CA SER A 2 -21.93 12.14 5.99
C SER A 2 -21.58 10.98 6.93
N ASP A 3 -22.61 10.27 7.38
CA ASP A 3 -22.47 8.88 7.80
C ASP A 3 -22.01 8.07 6.59
N THR A 4 -20.79 7.52 6.67
CA THR A 4 -20.34 6.41 5.81
C THR A 4 -21.47 5.42 5.62
N GLU A 5 -21.93 5.24 4.38
CA GLU A 5 -22.86 4.15 4.02
C GLU A 5 -22.31 2.83 4.59
N GLN A 6 -23.04 2.25 5.53
CA GLN A 6 -22.70 0.95 6.12
C GLN A 6 -22.72 -0.09 5.03
N ASN A 7 -21.55 -0.45 4.49
CA ASN A 7 -21.43 -1.56 3.55
C ASN A 7 -21.94 -2.85 4.24
N PRO A 8 -23.07 -3.43 3.79
CA PRO A 8 -23.72 -4.53 4.51
C PRO A 8 -22.90 -5.82 4.48
N GLU A 9 -22.01 -6.00 3.49
CA GLU A 9 -21.10 -7.14 3.46
C GLU A 9 -19.96 -6.99 4.48
N PHE A 10 -19.47 -5.76 4.67
CA PHE A 10 -18.47 -5.45 5.69
C PHE A 10 -19.02 -5.68 7.11
N GLU A 11 -20.25 -5.24 7.39
CA GLU A 11 -20.85 -5.49 8.72
C GLU A 11 -21.04 -6.99 8.99
N LYS A 12 -21.45 -7.77 7.99
CA LYS A 12 -21.52 -9.25 8.11
C LYS A 12 -20.16 -9.88 8.41
N LEU A 13 -19.08 -9.35 7.83
CA LEU A 13 -17.72 -9.80 8.10
C LEU A 13 -17.33 -9.50 9.55
N ILE A 14 -17.60 -8.29 10.04
CA ILE A 14 -17.33 -7.89 11.43
C ILE A 14 -18.11 -8.76 12.42
N ASP A 15 -19.40 -9.01 12.16
CA ASP A 15 -20.23 -9.88 13.00
C ASP A 15 -19.71 -11.33 13.02
N TYR A 16 -19.27 -11.85 11.89
CA TYR A 16 -18.65 -13.17 11.81
C TYR A 16 -17.39 -13.25 12.66
N ILE A 17 -16.50 -12.25 12.55
CA ILE A 17 -15.26 -12.17 13.33
C ILE A 17 -15.56 -12.13 14.84
N LYS A 18 -16.56 -11.34 15.24
CA LYS A 18 -17.05 -11.28 16.62
C LYS A 18 -17.52 -12.64 17.13
N SER A 19 -18.23 -13.40 16.31
CA SER A 19 -18.77 -14.72 16.68
C SER A 19 -17.70 -15.82 16.84
N GLN A 20 -16.61 -15.79 16.06
CA GLN A 20 -15.61 -16.87 16.02
C GLN A 20 -14.51 -16.75 17.09
N ARG A 21 -13.99 -15.54 17.35
CA ARG A 21 -12.87 -15.33 18.29
C ARG A 21 -13.26 -14.56 19.56
N GLY A 22 -14.54 -14.17 19.67
CA GLY A 22 -15.07 -13.40 20.80
C GLY A 22 -14.51 -11.98 20.89
N PHE A 23 -13.90 -11.46 19.81
CA PHE A 23 -13.31 -10.14 19.79
C PHE A 23 -14.22 -9.14 19.09
N ASP A 24 -14.58 -8.07 19.78
CA ASP A 24 -15.57 -7.12 19.29
C ASP A 24 -14.92 -5.88 18.64
N PHE A 25 -14.88 -5.88 17.31
CA PHE A 25 -14.41 -4.74 16.52
C PHE A 25 -15.40 -3.58 16.44
N SER A 26 -16.60 -3.69 17.04
CA SER A 26 -17.61 -2.62 17.03
C SER A 26 -17.10 -1.32 17.69
N GLY A 27 -16.19 -1.45 18.66
CA GLY A 27 -15.55 -0.32 19.34
C GLY A 27 -14.38 0.31 18.56
N TYR A 28 -13.95 -0.28 17.44
CA TYR A 28 -12.82 0.19 16.64
C TYR A 28 -13.23 1.26 15.63
N LYS A 29 -12.27 2.09 15.22
CA LYS A 29 -12.46 3.08 14.16
C LYS A 29 -12.69 2.38 12.82
N ARG A 30 -13.88 2.60 12.24
CA ARG A 30 -14.32 1.96 10.99
C ARG A 30 -13.37 2.23 9.82
N SER A 31 -12.91 3.46 9.65
CA SER A 31 -11.95 3.84 8.59
C SER A 31 -10.64 3.05 8.66
N THR A 32 -10.14 2.78 9.87
CA THR A 32 -8.90 1.99 10.05
C THR A 32 -9.12 0.52 9.73
N LEU A 33 -10.27 -0.04 10.14
CA LEU A 33 -10.63 -1.42 9.81
C LEU A 33 -10.80 -1.61 8.31
N LEU A 34 -11.59 -0.75 7.64
CA LEU A 34 -11.83 -0.80 6.20
C LEU A 34 -10.52 -0.81 5.42
N ARG A 35 -9.63 0.15 5.67
CA ARG A 35 -8.34 0.25 4.98
C ARG A 35 -7.47 -1.00 5.15
N ARG A 36 -7.42 -1.57 6.35
CA ARG A 36 -6.59 -2.76 6.66
C ARG A 36 -7.16 -4.03 6.06
N ILE A 37 -8.47 -4.20 6.16
CA ILE A 37 -9.15 -5.36 5.57
C ILE A 37 -9.04 -5.28 4.05
N ASN A 38 -9.25 -4.12 3.43
CA ASN A 38 -9.03 -3.91 1.99
C ASN A 38 -7.62 -4.28 1.55
N LYS A 39 -6.59 -3.89 2.32
CA LYS A 39 -5.21 -4.28 2.02
C LYS A 39 -5.01 -5.80 2.04
N ARG A 40 -5.67 -6.51 2.96
CA ARG A 40 -5.64 -7.99 2.99
C ARG A 40 -6.41 -8.60 1.81
N LEU A 41 -7.55 -8.02 1.43
CA LEU A 41 -8.30 -8.45 0.25
C LEU A 41 -7.46 -8.30 -1.02
N GLN A 42 -6.80 -7.16 -1.22
CA GLN A 42 -5.90 -6.91 -2.35
C GLN A 42 -4.74 -7.93 -2.38
N PHE A 43 -4.13 -8.21 -1.22
CA PHE A 43 -3.05 -9.21 -1.12
C PHE A 43 -3.49 -10.61 -1.54
N LEU A 44 -4.74 -10.98 -1.28
CA LEU A 44 -5.32 -12.27 -1.67
C LEU A 44 -5.98 -12.25 -3.07
N GLY A 45 -5.95 -11.12 -3.78
CA GLY A 45 -6.64 -10.96 -5.08
C GLY A 45 -8.16 -11.06 -4.99
N MET A 46 -8.74 -10.64 -3.87
CA MET A 46 -10.18 -10.75 -3.58
C MET A 46 -10.93 -9.45 -3.85
N GLU A 47 -11.99 -9.52 -4.65
CA GLU A 47 -12.74 -8.35 -5.12
C GLU A 47 -13.78 -7.81 -4.12
N ASN A 48 -14.30 -8.65 -3.20
CA ASN A 48 -15.37 -8.24 -2.28
C ASN A 48 -15.35 -8.96 -0.93
N TYR A 49 -16.00 -8.34 0.07
CA TYR A 49 -16.08 -8.87 1.44
C TYR A 49 -16.88 -10.17 1.52
N GLY A 50 -17.89 -10.37 0.67
CA GLY A 50 -18.67 -11.61 0.62
C GLY A 50 -17.82 -12.85 0.26
N LYS A 51 -17.00 -12.76 -0.78
CA LYS A 51 -16.04 -13.80 -1.20
C LYS A 51 -15.02 -14.05 -0.09
N TYR A 52 -14.49 -12.98 0.51
CA TYR A 52 -13.53 -13.08 1.60
C TYR A 52 -14.12 -13.76 2.86
N LEU A 53 -15.37 -13.44 3.22
CA LEU A 53 -16.08 -14.09 4.32
C LEU A 53 -16.28 -15.59 4.08
N ASN A 54 -16.55 -16.01 2.85
CA ASN A 54 -16.66 -17.43 2.51
C ASN A 54 -15.31 -18.14 2.59
N TYR A 55 -14.24 -17.48 2.18
CA TYR A 55 -12.88 -18.01 2.31
C TYR A 55 -12.46 -18.18 3.77
N LEU A 56 -12.74 -17.21 4.64
CA LEU A 56 -12.49 -17.32 6.09
C LEU A 56 -13.21 -18.53 6.74
N LYS A 57 -14.38 -18.92 6.21
CA LYS A 57 -15.10 -20.11 6.69
C LYS A 57 -14.46 -21.42 6.24
N LEU A 58 -13.78 -21.41 5.10
CA LEU A 58 -13.10 -22.58 4.53
C LEU A 58 -11.68 -22.75 5.09
N GLU A 59 -10.99 -21.65 5.35
CA GLU A 59 -9.61 -21.61 5.84
C GLU A 59 -9.50 -20.91 7.21
N PRO A 60 -9.60 -21.64 8.34
CA PRO A 60 -9.50 -21.07 9.68
C PRO A 60 -8.16 -20.40 10.00
N GLN A 61 -7.09 -20.73 9.26
CA GLN A 61 -5.78 -20.10 9.41
C GLN A 61 -5.78 -18.64 8.93
N GLU A 62 -6.52 -18.33 7.86
CA GLU A 62 -6.61 -16.97 7.33
C GLU A 62 -7.23 -16.00 8.35
N LEU A 63 -8.10 -16.51 9.24
CA LEU A 63 -8.63 -15.69 10.32
C LEU A 63 -7.50 -15.17 11.22
N VAL A 64 -6.45 -15.96 11.49
CA VAL A 64 -5.31 -15.51 12.30
C VAL A 64 -4.56 -14.38 11.60
N GLU A 65 -4.27 -14.57 10.32
CA GLU A 65 -3.57 -13.58 9.48
C GLU A 65 -4.34 -12.25 9.33
N LEU A 66 -5.67 -12.33 9.22
CA LEU A 66 -6.52 -11.15 9.22
C LEU A 66 -6.39 -10.36 10.52
N PHE A 67 -6.39 -11.05 11.66
CA PHE A 67 -6.19 -10.42 12.96
C PHE A 67 -4.82 -9.76 13.05
N ASP A 68 -3.75 -10.41 12.61
CA ASP A 68 -2.39 -9.85 12.59
C ASP A 68 -2.27 -8.64 11.66
N THR A 69 -3.08 -8.60 10.59
CA THR A 69 -3.13 -7.45 9.67
C THR A 69 -3.90 -6.26 10.27
N VAL A 70 -4.98 -6.56 11.01
CA VAL A 70 -5.87 -5.56 11.61
C VAL A 70 -5.27 -4.98 12.90
N LEU A 71 -4.67 -5.82 13.74
CA LEU A 71 -3.99 -5.42 14.97
C LEU A 71 -2.56 -4.97 14.64
N ILE A 72 -2.26 -3.68 14.79
CA ILE A 72 -0.88 -3.20 14.59
C ILE A 72 -0.04 -3.61 15.79
N ASN A 73 0.83 -4.60 15.59
CA ASN A 73 1.73 -5.10 16.63
C ASN A 73 3.14 -4.47 16.59
N VAL A 74 3.31 -3.32 15.92
CA VAL A 74 4.60 -2.62 15.85
C VAL A 74 4.94 -2.00 17.20
N THR A 75 5.88 -2.62 17.90
CA THR A 75 6.41 -2.19 19.19
C THR A 75 7.93 -2.29 19.19
N GLY A 76 8.58 -1.64 20.15
CA GLY A 76 10.04 -1.59 20.24
C GLY A 76 10.48 -1.29 21.66
N PHE A 77 11.67 -1.74 22.02
CA PHE A 77 12.28 -1.47 23.31
C PHE A 77 12.49 0.04 23.49
N PHE A 78 12.20 0.57 24.68
CA PHE A 78 12.34 2.00 25.00
C PHE A 78 11.67 2.97 24.02
N ARG A 79 10.56 2.56 23.37
CA ARG A 79 9.78 3.43 22.48
C ARG A 79 9.36 4.72 23.20
N ASP A 80 9.71 5.88 22.61
CA ASP A 80 9.69 7.21 23.25
C ASP A 80 10.58 7.28 24.50
N SER A 81 11.90 7.12 24.33
CA SER A 81 12.92 7.07 25.41
C SER A 81 12.74 8.16 26.49
N SER A 82 12.44 9.39 26.09
CA SER A 82 12.20 10.52 27.02
C SER A 82 11.07 10.30 28.05
N THR A 83 10.12 9.42 27.76
CA THR A 83 9.06 9.02 28.70
C THR A 83 9.60 8.01 29.71
N TRP A 84 10.38 7.03 29.25
CA TRP A 84 11.00 6.02 30.11
C TRP A 84 12.04 6.62 31.06
N GLU A 85 12.84 7.59 30.59
CA GLU A 85 13.76 8.34 31.44
C GLU A 85 13.04 9.06 32.57
N TYR A 86 11.89 9.67 32.29
CA TYR A 86 11.08 10.33 33.31
C TYR A 86 10.43 9.33 34.26
N ILE A 87 9.93 8.20 33.74
CA ILE A 87 9.41 7.12 34.58
C ILE A 87 10.51 6.63 35.52
N GLN A 88 11.70 6.34 35.02
CA GLN A 88 12.85 5.88 35.79
C GLN A 88 13.29 6.88 36.86
N ASN A 89 13.41 8.16 36.51
CA ASN A 89 14.01 9.17 37.39
C ASN A 89 13.03 9.83 38.35
N GLN A 90 11.72 9.82 38.05
CA GLN A 90 10.70 10.55 38.83
C GLN A 90 9.60 9.63 39.35
N ILE A 91 9.00 8.81 38.48
CA ILE A 91 7.82 8.02 38.83
C ILE A 91 8.16 6.81 39.69
N VAL A 92 9.16 6.00 39.29
CA VAL A 92 9.57 4.81 40.05
C VAL A 92 10.03 5.20 41.46
N PRO A 93 10.93 6.19 41.66
CA PRO A 93 11.30 6.63 43.01
C PRO A 93 10.09 7.08 43.84
N HIS A 94 9.12 7.77 43.23
CA HIS A 94 7.91 8.20 43.92
C HIS A 94 7.03 7.01 44.36
N ILE A 95 6.87 5.99 43.52
CA ILE A 95 6.14 4.77 43.88
C ILE A 95 6.83 4.05 45.03
N VAL A 96 8.17 3.91 44.95
CA VAL A 96 8.97 3.21 45.96
C VAL A 96 8.92 3.93 47.30
N ALA A 97 9.02 5.27 47.30
CA ALA A 97 9.00 6.08 48.53
C ALA A 97 7.66 6.02 49.29
N ARG A 98 6.55 5.73 48.59
CA ARG A 98 5.21 5.65 49.20
C ARG A 98 4.87 4.28 49.77
N LYS A 99 5.70 3.27 49.52
CA LYS A 99 5.47 1.89 49.92
C LYS A 99 6.41 1.43 51.02
N GLN A 100 5.93 0.51 51.84
CA GLN A 100 6.79 -0.14 52.83
C GLN A 100 7.85 -1.02 52.14
N PRO A 101 9.02 -1.27 52.77
CA PRO A 101 10.14 -1.99 52.14
C PRO A 101 9.82 -3.39 51.59
N GLN A 102 8.79 -4.07 52.10
CA GLN A 102 8.34 -5.38 51.62
C GLN A 102 6.98 -5.36 50.91
N GLU A 103 6.38 -4.19 50.75
CA GLU A 103 5.11 -4.08 50.06
C GLU A 103 5.31 -4.31 48.55
N PRO A 104 4.46 -5.14 47.91
CA PRO A 104 4.59 -5.44 46.49
C PRO A 104 4.24 -4.23 45.62
N ILE A 105 4.94 -4.11 44.51
CA ILE A 105 4.69 -3.13 43.45
C ILE A 105 4.03 -3.86 42.29
N ARG A 106 2.81 -3.45 41.94
CA ARG A 106 2.00 -4.07 40.88
C ARG A 106 1.91 -3.12 39.70
N ILE A 107 2.35 -3.60 38.54
CA ILE A 107 2.41 -2.82 37.30
C ILE A 107 1.59 -3.53 36.24
N TRP A 108 0.87 -2.80 35.41
CA TRP A 108 0.16 -3.36 34.27
C TRP A 108 0.55 -2.67 32.97
N SER A 109 1.07 -3.44 32.01
CA SER A 109 1.21 -3.05 30.60
C SER A 109 0.03 -3.62 29.82
N ALA A 110 -0.90 -2.75 29.46
CA ALA A 110 -2.10 -3.04 28.70
C ALA A 110 -1.82 -2.79 27.21
N GLY A 111 -1.98 -3.82 26.37
CA GLY A 111 -1.60 -3.79 24.96
C GLY A 111 -0.10 -4.01 24.76
N CYS A 112 0.45 -5.05 25.39
CA CYS A 112 1.90 -5.26 25.44
C CYS A 112 2.54 -5.80 24.14
N ALA A 113 1.73 -6.17 23.14
CA ALA A 113 2.17 -6.79 21.88
C ALA A 113 3.19 -7.91 22.12
N SER A 114 4.35 -7.89 21.44
CA SER A 114 5.41 -8.89 21.57
C SER A 114 6.29 -8.70 22.81
N GLY A 115 5.90 -7.85 23.76
CA GLY A 115 6.42 -7.79 25.13
C GLY A 115 7.50 -6.74 25.41
N GLN A 116 8.01 -6.03 24.40
CA GLN A 116 9.11 -5.08 24.50
C GLN A 116 8.83 -3.98 25.53
N GLU A 117 7.58 -3.50 25.63
CA GLU A 117 7.18 -2.54 26.66
C GLU A 117 7.29 -3.14 28.08
N ALA A 118 6.77 -4.35 28.28
CA ALA A 118 6.82 -5.02 29.58
C ALA A 118 8.25 -5.31 30.03
N TYR A 119 9.14 -5.68 29.09
CA TYR A 119 10.57 -5.85 29.37
C TYR A 119 11.27 -4.51 29.62
N THR A 120 10.89 -3.44 28.93
CA THR A 120 11.40 -2.09 29.21
C THR A 120 11.04 -1.66 30.64
N LEU A 121 9.79 -1.88 31.06
CA LEU A 121 9.36 -1.65 32.45
C LEU A 121 10.20 -2.46 33.45
N ALA A 122 10.48 -3.73 33.14
CA ALA A 122 11.31 -4.57 33.99
C ALA A 122 12.73 -4.01 34.16
N ILE A 123 13.34 -3.55 33.06
CA ILE A 123 14.68 -2.94 33.07
C ILE A 123 14.66 -1.63 33.88
N VAL A 124 13.68 -0.75 33.62
CA VAL A 124 13.56 0.54 34.32
C VAL A 124 13.41 0.35 35.83
N PHE A 125 12.59 -0.60 36.28
CA PHE A 125 12.45 -0.88 37.71
C PHE A 125 13.69 -1.56 38.29
N ALA A 126 14.36 -2.44 37.54
CA ALA A 126 15.59 -3.09 37.99
C ALA A 126 16.77 -2.12 38.12
N GLU A 127 16.87 -1.10 37.26
CA GLU A 127 17.88 -0.03 37.38
C GLU A 127 17.68 0.81 38.65
N VAL A 128 16.44 1.07 39.06
CA VAL A 128 16.15 1.91 40.24
C VAL A 128 16.19 1.13 41.55
N LEU A 129 15.65 -0.09 41.58
CA LEU A 129 15.55 -0.92 42.79
C LEU A 129 16.76 -1.84 43.01
N GLY A 130 17.50 -2.14 41.94
CA GLY A 130 18.40 -3.29 41.91
C GLY A 130 17.67 -4.60 41.57
N VAL A 131 18.42 -5.54 40.99
CA VAL A 131 17.88 -6.81 40.47
C VAL A 131 17.20 -7.65 41.55
N GLU A 132 17.78 -7.75 42.75
CA GLU A 132 17.22 -8.55 43.85
C GLU A 132 15.87 -8.00 44.32
N GLN A 133 15.80 -6.71 44.67
CA GLN A 133 14.54 -6.10 45.10
C GLN A 133 13.48 -6.11 44.00
N PHE A 134 13.88 -5.97 42.73
CA PHE A 134 12.95 -6.11 41.61
C PHE A 134 12.31 -7.50 41.56
N CYS A 135 13.12 -8.56 41.65
CA CYS A 135 12.65 -9.94 41.60
C CYS A 135 11.66 -10.25 42.74
N ASP A 136 11.92 -9.72 43.94
CA ASP A 136 11.11 -9.99 45.13
C ASP A 136 9.82 -9.16 45.17
N ARG A 137 9.90 -7.86 44.84
CA ARG A 137 8.80 -6.91 45.12
C ARG A 137 7.94 -6.60 43.91
N VAL A 138 8.47 -6.69 42.69
CA VAL A 138 7.78 -6.18 41.49
C VAL A 138 7.07 -7.32 40.76
N LYS A 139 5.80 -7.09 40.41
CA LYS A 139 5.02 -7.94 39.51
C LYS A 139 4.48 -7.10 38.37
N ILE A 140 4.84 -7.47 37.14
CA ILE A 140 4.39 -6.82 35.91
C ILE A 140 3.39 -7.74 35.24
N TYR A 141 2.14 -7.33 35.20
CA TYR A 141 1.11 -7.94 34.38
C TYR A 141 1.23 -7.34 32.99
N ALA A 142 1.40 -8.16 31.96
CA ALA A 142 1.51 -7.73 30.58
C ALA A 142 0.42 -8.46 29.80
N THR A 143 -0.49 -7.70 29.20
CA THR A 143 -1.66 -8.29 28.56
C THR A 143 -1.90 -7.77 27.17
N ASP A 144 -2.36 -8.66 26.30
CA ASP A 144 -2.77 -8.33 24.94
C ASP A 144 -3.95 -9.22 24.53
N VAL A 145 -4.61 -8.87 23.42
CA VAL A 145 -5.64 -9.70 22.80
C VAL A 145 -5.05 -10.63 21.76
N ASP A 146 -3.90 -10.26 21.18
CA ASP A 146 -3.16 -11.09 20.24
C ASP A 146 -2.35 -12.19 20.93
N MET A 147 -2.73 -13.44 20.66
CA MET A 147 -2.07 -14.62 21.19
C MET A 147 -0.72 -14.91 20.53
N ALA A 148 -0.52 -14.57 19.26
CA ALA A 148 0.74 -14.77 18.55
C ALA A 148 1.83 -13.87 19.16
N ALA A 149 1.54 -12.58 19.30
CA ALA A 149 2.42 -11.63 19.96
C ALA A 149 2.70 -12.02 21.42
N LEU A 150 1.68 -12.44 22.19
CA LEU A 150 1.87 -12.93 23.57
C LEU A 150 2.77 -14.18 23.64
N ASN A 151 2.71 -15.09 22.67
CA ASN A 151 3.57 -16.26 22.65
C ASN A 151 5.03 -15.86 22.42
N GLN A 152 5.30 -14.94 21.50
CA GLN A 152 6.64 -14.35 21.33
C GLN A 152 7.11 -13.66 22.63
N ALA A 153 6.24 -12.85 23.23
CA ALA A 153 6.53 -12.18 24.50
C ALA A 153 6.86 -13.18 25.60
N ARG A 154 6.19 -14.34 25.65
CA ARG A 154 6.48 -15.39 26.63
C ARG A 154 7.85 -16.02 26.43
N LEU A 155 8.24 -16.28 25.19
CA LEU A 155 9.55 -16.83 24.82
C LEU A 155 10.69 -15.84 25.14
N ALA A 156 10.40 -14.54 25.16
CA ALA A 156 11.34 -13.47 25.50
C ALA A 156 12.59 -13.46 24.62
N THR A 157 12.41 -13.81 23.34
CA THR A 157 13.50 -14.03 22.38
C THR A 157 13.32 -13.08 21.20
N TYR A 158 14.35 -12.30 20.91
CA TYR A 158 14.32 -11.18 19.97
C TYR A 158 15.55 -11.18 19.07
N ASN A 159 15.42 -10.64 17.86
CA ASN A 159 16.53 -10.52 16.93
C ASN A 159 17.36 -9.27 17.23
N ALA A 160 18.57 -9.17 16.65
CA ALA A 160 19.46 -8.02 16.88
C ALA A 160 18.87 -6.67 16.44
N LYS A 161 18.08 -6.64 15.36
CA LYS A 161 17.48 -5.41 14.80
C LYS A 161 16.43 -4.79 15.73
N GLU A 162 15.78 -5.60 16.56
CA GLU A 162 14.78 -5.11 17.54
C GLU A 162 15.40 -4.28 18.68
N PHE A 163 16.73 -4.29 18.82
CA PHE A 163 17.47 -3.51 19.81
C PHE A 163 18.11 -2.24 19.22
N ASP A 164 17.80 -1.88 17.97
CA ASP A 164 18.32 -0.65 17.35
C ASP A 164 18.00 0.57 18.23
N GLY A 165 19.06 1.30 18.60
CA GLY A 165 18.98 2.47 19.48
C GLY A 165 19.13 2.21 20.98
N LEU A 166 19.30 0.95 21.42
CA LEU A 166 19.67 0.65 22.82
C LEU A 166 21.18 0.67 23.05
N PRO A 167 21.66 1.22 24.19
CA PRO A 167 23.04 1.08 24.63
C PRO A 167 23.42 -0.40 24.84
N ALA A 168 24.63 -0.78 24.39
CA ALA A 168 25.14 -2.15 24.52
C ALA A 168 25.20 -2.63 26.00
N GLU A 169 25.47 -1.71 26.93
CA GLU A 169 25.53 -2.00 28.37
C GLU A 169 24.20 -2.57 28.91
N ILE A 170 23.06 -2.02 28.47
CA ILE A 170 21.73 -2.53 28.87
C ILE A 170 21.52 -3.92 28.28
N LEU A 171 21.90 -4.12 27.02
CA LEU A 171 21.73 -5.40 26.33
C LEU A 171 22.52 -6.51 27.04
N GLU A 172 23.80 -6.28 27.35
CA GLU A 172 24.66 -7.26 28.03
C GLU A 172 24.21 -7.56 29.47
N LYS A 173 23.69 -6.54 30.16
CA LYS A 173 23.21 -6.67 31.55
C LYS A 173 21.91 -7.47 31.63
N TYR A 174 20.96 -7.25 30.73
CA TYR A 174 19.59 -7.78 30.86
C TYR A 174 19.25 -8.92 29.91
N PHE A 175 20.03 -9.10 28.85
CA PHE A 175 19.86 -10.17 27.88
C PHE A 175 21.13 -11.02 27.81
N TYR A 176 20.98 -12.20 27.22
CA TYR A 176 22.10 -13.04 26.86
C TYR A 176 21.87 -13.59 25.45
N LYS A 177 22.95 -13.69 24.68
CA LYS A 177 22.89 -14.13 23.29
C LYS A 177 22.85 -15.66 23.23
N ILE A 178 21.93 -16.19 22.43
CA ILE A 178 21.83 -17.60 22.05
C ILE A 178 21.72 -17.63 20.53
N ASP A 179 22.74 -18.17 19.86
CA ASP A 179 22.86 -18.17 18.40
C ASP A 179 22.70 -16.76 17.81
N ASN A 180 21.65 -16.53 17.02
CA ASN A 180 21.32 -15.25 16.39
C ASN A 180 20.26 -14.43 17.16
N PHE A 181 19.84 -14.89 18.34
CA PHE A 181 18.80 -14.25 19.14
C PHE A 181 19.32 -13.79 20.51
N TYR A 182 18.66 -12.77 21.05
CA TYR A 182 18.86 -12.32 22.42
C TYR A 182 17.66 -12.73 23.26
N ARG A 183 17.95 -13.34 24.41
CA ARG A 183 16.93 -13.80 25.34
C ARG A 183 16.99 -13.03 26.65
N PHE A 184 15.84 -12.59 27.15
CA PHE A 184 15.76 -11.89 28.44
C PHE A 184 16.14 -12.84 29.59
N ARG A 185 16.91 -12.35 30.56
CA ARG A 185 17.41 -13.21 31.64
C ARG A 185 16.27 -13.88 32.44
N PRO A 186 16.34 -15.20 32.71
CA PRO A 186 15.21 -15.94 33.30
C PRO A 186 14.82 -15.51 34.72
N ASN A 187 15.77 -15.02 35.52
CA ASN A 187 15.52 -14.54 36.88
C ASN A 187 14.59 -13.32 36.87
N LEU A 188 14.83 -12.34 35.99
CA LEU A 188 14.00 -11.15 35.82
C LEU A 188 12.68 -11.49 35.13
N ARG A 189 12.71 -12.40 34.15
CA ARG A 189 11.53 -12.85 33.40
C ARG A 189 10.40 -13.36 34.31
N ARG A 190 10.72 -13.97 35.45
CA ARG A 190 9.75 -14.51 36.42
C ARG A 190 8.84 -13.45 37.05
N SER A 191 9.25 -12.18 37.05
CA SER A 191 8.42 -11.08 37.55
C SER A 191 7.34 -10.62 36.55
N LEU A 192 7.40 -11.09 35.29
CA LEU A 192 6.46 -10.73 34.23
C LEU A 192 5.43 -11.84 34.01
N ILE A 193 4.15 -11.47 33.99
CA ILE A 193 3.00 -12.37 33.87
C ILE A 193 2.25 -11.99 32.60
N PHE A 194 2.29 -12.87 31.59
CA PHE A 194 1.68 -12.64 30.28
C PHE A 194 0.32 -13.35 30.15
N GLY A 195 -0.75 -12.57 29.98
CA GLY A 195 -2.12 -13.08 29.89
C GLY A 195 -2.88 -12.47 28.72
N ARG A 196 -3.82 -13.24 28.16
CA ARG A 196 -4.80 -12.67 27.23
C ARG A 196 -5.79 -11.81 28.02
N HIS A 197 -6.06 -10.59 27.55
CA HIS A 197 -7.03 -9.71 28.19
C HIS A 197 -7.63 -8.73 27.18
N ASP A 198 -8.96 -8.71 27.08
CA ASP A 198 -9.72 -7.73 26.31
C ASP A 198 -10.11 -6.53 27.19
N LEU A 199 -9.58 -5.34 26.87
CA LEU A 199 -9.82 -4.12 27.63
C LEU A 199 -11.28 -3.66 27.67
N ILE A 200 -12.12 -4.11 26.73
CA ILE A 200 -13.55 -3.75 26.63
C ILE A 200 -14.41 -4.72 27.43
N GLN A 201 -14.08 -6.01 27.39
CA GLN A 201 -14.94 -7.06 27.96
C GLN A 201 -14.43 -7.55 29.32
N ASP A 202 -13.14 -7.85 29.44
CA ASP A 202 -12.59 -8.55 30.59
C ASP A 202 -12.43 -7.64 31.81
N PRO A 203 -12.67 -8.12 33.04
CA PRO A 203 -12.57 -7.32 34.25
C PRO A 203 -11.12 -6.84 34.48
N PRO A 204 -10.89 -5.54 34.76
CA PRO A 204 -9.53 -5.00 34.85
C PRO A 204 -8.78 -5.55 36.06
N ILE A 205 -7.46 -5.66 35.92
CA ILE A 205 -6.56 -6.02 37.03
C ILE A 205 -6.59 -4.89 38.06
N SER A 206 -6.84 -5.18 39.33
CA SER A 206 -6.94 -4.16 40.39
C SER A 206 -5.65 -4.00 41.20
N HIS A 207 -5.64 -2.91 41.98
CA HIS A 207 -4.60 -2.55 42.95
C HIS A 207 -3.23 -2.28 42.31
N LEU A 208 -3.22 -1.52 41.23
CA LEU A 208 -2.00 -1.18 40.49
C LEU A 208 -1.38 0.12 40.96
N ASP A 209 -0.05 0.18 40.96
CA ASP A 209 0.73 1.37 41.30
C ASP A 209 1.14 2.15 40.04
N LEU A 210 1.37 1.43 38.94
CA LEU A 210 1.64 1.98 37.62
C LEU A 210 0.88 1.19 36.55
N LEU A 211 0.26 1.91 35.63
CA LEU A 211 -0.41 1.34 34.46
C LEU A 211 0.11 2.03 33.20
N THR A 212 0.60 1.27 32.24
CA THR A 212 0.94 1.73 30.90
C THR A 212 -0.10 1.20 29.92
N CYS A 213 -0.71 2.10 29.14
CA CYS A 213 -1.65 1.76 28.07
C CYS A 213 -1.32 2.68 26.91
N ARG A 214 -0.33 2.28 26.09
CA ARG A 214 0.31 3.15 25.10
C ARG A 214 0.09 2.63 23.70
N ASN A 215 -0.32 3.53 22.81
CA ASN A 215 -0.56 3.22 21.39
C ASN A 215 -1.63 2.13 21.16
N THR A 216 -2.46 1.86 22.16
CA THR A 216 -3.56 0.88 22.13
C THR A 216 -4.90 1.60 22.01
N LEU A 217 -5.09 2.71 22.71
CA LEU A 217 -6.36 3.44 22.72
C LEU A 217 -6.67 4.04 21.35
N MET A 218 -5.64 4.42 20.58
CA MET A 218 -5.81 5.11 19.29
C MET A 218 -6.67 4.37 18.24
N TYR A 219 -6.84 3.05 18.39
CA TYR A 219 -7.67 2.21 17.51
C TYR A 219 -9.16 2.28 17.79
N PHE A 220 -9.53 2.69 19.01
CA PHE A 220 -10.92 2.71 19.44
C PHE A 220 -11.59 4.05 19.13
N ASN A 221 -12.91 4.03 19.00
CA ASN A 221 -13.73 5.24 18.94
C ASN A 221 -13.83 5.93 20.33
N SER A 222 -14.26 7.20 20.35
CA SER A 222 -14.24 8.02 21.56
C SER A 222 -15.09 7.44 22.71
N GLU A 223 -16.23 6.81 22.40
CA GLU A 223 -17.10 6.19 23.40
C GLU A 223 -16.41 4.98 24.07
N THR A 224 -15.79 4.12 23.27
CA THR A 224 -15.08 2.93 23.75
C THR A 224 -13.83 3.32 24.53
N GLN A 225 -13.09 4.33 24.06
CA GLN A 225 -11.96 4.91 24.80
C GLN A 225 -12.39 5.41 26.19
N ALA A 226 -13.52 6.14 26.30
CA ALA A 226 -14.03 6.59 27.59
C ALA A 226 -14.37 5.44 28.55
N LYS A 227 -15.00 4.36 28.03
CA LYS A 227 -15.27 3.14 28.81
C LYS A 227 -13.98 2.49 29.32
N ILE A 228 -12.98 2.32 28.45
CA ILE A 228 -11.69 1.75 28.82
C ILE A 228 -11.01 2.62 29.89
N ILE A 229 -10.94 3.94 29.72
CA ILE A 229 -10.34 4.86 30.69
C ILE A 229 -10.99 4.74 32.07
N ALA A 230 -12.32 4.63 32.15
CA ALA A 230 -13.03 4.42 33.42
C ALA A 230 -12.61 3.11 34.10
N ARG A 231 -12.39 2.03 33.33
CA ARG A 231 -11.89 0.75 33.85
C ARG A 231 -10.44 0.85 34.31
N LEU A 232 -9.57 1.52 33.56
CA LEU A 232 -8.18 1.78 33.96
C LEU A 232 -8.11 2.64 35.24
N HIS A 233 -9.02 3.60 35.41
CA HIS A 233 -9.14 4.35 36.65
C HIS A 233 -9.50 3.47 37.85
N TYR A 234 -10.42 2.51 37.66
CA TYR A 234 -10.76 1.54 38.71
C TYR A 234 -9.58 0.62 39.07
N ALA A 235 -8.78 0.24 38.07
CA ALA A 235 -7.61 -0.62 38.19
C ALA A 235 -6.50 -0.06 39.11
N LEU A 236 -6.31 1.26 39.09
CA LEU A 236 -5.25 1.96 39.82
C LEU A 236 -5.57 2.18 41.32
N ASN A 237 -4.56 2.10 42.17
CA ASN A 237 -4.61 2.58 43.54
C ASN A 237 -4.71 4.12 43.58
N THR A 238 -5.23 4.69 44.68
CA THR A 238 -5.23 6.13 44.87
C THR A 238 -3.79 6.67 44.86
N GLY A 239 -3.54 7.64 43.98
CA GLY A 239 -2.20 8.17 43.75
C GLY A 239 -1.29 7.24 42.92
N GLY A 240 -1.84 6.20 42.28
CA GLY A 240 -1.14 5.42 41.25
C GLY A 240 -1.10 6.17 39.92
N PHE A 241 -0.16 5.78 39.06
CA PHE A 241 0.14 6.49 37.81
C PHE A 241 -0.41 5.78 36.57
N LEU A 242 -0.92 6.57 35.64
CA LEU A 242 -1.31 6.14 34.30
C LEU A 242 -0.38 6.79 33.27
N CYS A 243 0.23 5.99 32.40
CA CYS A 243 1.02 6.45 31.27
C CYS A 243 0.33 6.05 29.97
N MET A 244 0.11 7.02 29.08
CA MET A 244 -0.51 6.81 27.77
C MET A 244 0.45 7.17 26.62
N GLY A 245 0.09 6.79 25.39
CA GLY A 245 0.83 7.15 24.18
C GLY A 245 0.62 8.61 23.80
N LYS A 246 1.58 9.18 23.05
CA LYS A 246 1.57 10.61 22.66
C LYS A 246 0.29 11.05 21.94
N ALA A 247 -0.28 10.17 21.12
CA ALA A 247 -1.47 10.39 20.31
C ALA A 247 -2.81 10.24 21.07
N GLU A 248 -2.80 9.89 22.36
CA GLU A 248 -3.99 9.39 23.08
C GLU A 248 -4.57 10.42 24.08
N MET A 249 -4.51 11.72 23.74
CA MET A 249 -4.82 12.83 24.66
C MET A 249 -6.32 13.16 24.81
N LEU A 250 -7.15 12.84 23.82
CA LEU A 250 -8.44 13.52 23.61
C LEU A 250 -9.51 13.31 24.71
N LEU A 251 -9.37 12.32 25.61
CA LEU A 251 -10.47 11.93 26.52
C LEU A 251 -10.17 11.96 28.02
N CYS A 252 -8.95 12.32 28.44
CA CYS A 252 -8.61 12.43 29.88
C CYS A 252 -9.04 13.76 30.53
N ARG A 253 -9.98 14.50 29.94
CA ARG A 253 -10.68 15.62 30.62
C ARG A 253 -11.76 15.16 31.61
N SER A 254 -11.88 13.86 31.87
CA SER A 254 -12.66 13.35 32.98
C SER A 254 -11.95 13.72 34.29
N SER A 255 -12.69 14.24 35.27
CA SER A 255 -12.22 14.70 36.59
C SER A 255 -11.59 13.60 37.49
N SER A 256 -11.25 12.44 36.91
CA SER A 256 -10.75 11.24 37.60
C SER A 256 -9.22 11.14 37.60
N PHE A 257 -8.54 11.84 36.70
CA PHE A 257 -7.08 11.87 36.61
C PHE A 257 -6.56 13.30 36.67
N ALA A 258 -5.57 13.55 37.52
CA ALA A 258 -4.78 14.78 37.48
C ALA A 258 -3.57 14.60 36.55
N THR A 259 -3.21 15.66 35.83
CA THR A 259 -2.04 15.64 34.94
C THR A 259 -0.77 15.83 35.76
N VAL A 260 0.20 14.94 35.58
CA VAL A 260 1.55 15.06 36.17
C VAL A 260 2.50 15.67 35.15
N ASP A 261 2.52 15.11 33.93
CA ASP A 261 3.30 15.62 32.80
C ASP A 261 2.49 15.48 31.51
N LEU A 262 2.06 16.61 30.96
CA LEU A 262 1.25 16.62 29.75
C LEU A 262 2.05 16.25 28.50
N LYS A 263 3.34 16.61 28.43
CA LYS A 263 4.21 16.34 27.27
C LYS A 263 4.46 14.84 27.12
N ARG A 264 4.63 14.15 28.25
CA ARG A 264 4.89 12.70 28.32
C ARG A 264 3.64 11.85 28.53
N ARG A 265 2.46 12.49 28.67
CA ARG A 265 1.15 11.85 28.87
C ARG A 265 1.09 10.97 30.13
N ILE A 266 1.57 11.52 31.24
CA ILE A 266 1.58 10.87 32.55
C ILE A 266 0.56 11.54 33.46
N PHE A 267 -0.28 10.73 34.07
CA PHE A 267 -1.39 11.14 34.92
C PHE A 267 -1.35 10.40 36.26
N ILE A 268 -2.02 10.96 37.27
CA ILE A 268 -2.13 10.37 38.60
C ILE A 268 -3.61 10.27 39.01
N LYS A 269 -3.99 9.15 39.62
CA LYS A 269 -5.34 8.95 40.15
C LYS A 269 -5.57 9.81 41.39
N THR A 270 -6.59 10.66 41.37
CA THR A 270 -7.00 11.48 42.52
C THR A 270 -8.21 10.87 43.23
N GLN A 271 -8.36 11.12 44.53
CA GLN A 271 -9.62 10.81 45.23
C GLN A 271 -10.68 11.82 44.79
N GLN A 272 -11.82 11.33 44.29
CA GLN A 272 -13.05 12.10 44.41
C GLN A 272 -13.35 12.22 45.91
N ASN A 273 -13.28 13.44 46.45
CA ASN A 273 -13.74 13.74 47.81
C ASN A 273 -15.22 13.36 47.92
N THR A 274 -15.50 12.14 48.37
CA THR A 274 -16.81 11.76 48.87
C THR A 274 -16.95 12.43 50.23
N ARG A 275 -17.73 13.52 50.24
CA ARG A 275 -18.02 14.49 51.30
C ARG A 275 -18.65 13.90 52.59
N ARG A 276 -18.47 12.61 52.88
CA ARG A 276 -19.24 11.84 53.89
C ARG A 276 -18.53 11.56 55.21
N GLU A 277 -17.21 11.72 55.33
CA GLU A 277 -16.50 11.32 56.57
C GLU A 277 -16.48 12.39 57.68
N HIS A 278 -16.77 13.66 57.40
CA HIS A 278 -16.77 14.70 58.45
C HIS A 278 -18.02 14.73 59.35
N LEU A 279 -19.07 13.97 59.03
CA LEU A 279 -20.35 14.00 59.75
C LEU A 279 -20.42 13.06 60.96
N TYR A 280 -19.46 12.16 61.14
CA TYR A 280 -19.49 11.17 62.23
C TYR A 280 -18.77 11.61 63.52
N SER A 281 -18.08 12.75 63.51
CA SER A 281 -17.37 13.25 64.71
C SER A 281 -18.18 14.22 65.58
N MET A 282 -19.44 14.52 65.24
CA MET A 282 -20.25 15.57 65.89
C MET A 282 -21.31 15.06 66.89
N THR A 283 -21.21 13.83 67.37
CA THR A 283 -22.07 13.34 68.45
C THR A 283 -21.25 12.92 69.65
N GLN A 284 -20.77 13.92 70.41
CA GLN A 284 -20.72 13.95 71.89
C GLN A 284 -19.85 15.14 72.37
N ASN A 285 -20.50 16.25 72.76
CA ASN A 285 -20.39 16.86 74.10
C ASN A 285 -20.87 18.31 74.16
N ASP A 286 -21.58 18.57 75.26
CA ASP A 286 -21.82 19.79 76.04
C ASP A 286 -22.55 21.03 75.49
N LYS A 287 -23.60 21.38 76.25
CA LYS A 287 -24.66 22.37 75.96
C LYS A 287 -24.33 23.82 76.34
N ASN A 288 -23.14 24.12 76.87
CA ASN A 288 -22.84 25.48 77.40
C ASN A 288 -21.96 26.35 76.48
N GLU A 289 -21.41 25.81 75.39
CA GLU A 289 -20.71 26.62 74.37
C GLU A 289 -21.67 27.20 73.30
N GLN A 290 -22.91 26.72 73.21
CA GLN A 290 -23.79 26.95 72.06
C GLN A 290 -24.12 28.43 71.80
N THR A 291 -24.24 29.29 72.82
CA THR A 291 -24.69 30.68 72.62
C THR A 291 -23.60 31.59 72.02
N ASN A 292 -22.33 31.40 72.43
CA ASN A 292 -21.21 32.18 71.87
C ASN A 292 -20.77 31.66 70.49
N TYR A 293 -20.85 30.35 70.26
CA TYR A 293 -20.55 29.75 68.94
C TYR A 293 -21.60 30.11 67.88
N LEU A 294 -22.89 30.20 68.24
CA LEU A 294 -23.95 30.61 67.30
C LEU A 294 -23.80 32.07 66.83
N VAL A 295 -23.37 32.98 67.71
CA VAL A 295 -23.15 34.40 67.37
C VAL A 295 -21.86 34.59 66.55
N SER A 296 -20.76 33.90 66.91
CA SER A 296 -19.52 33.91 66.11
C SER A 296 -19.70 33.26 64.73
N ASN A 297 -20.44 32.16 64.63
CA ASN A 297 -20.74 31.52 63.35
C ASN A 297 -21.75 32.31 62.51
N SER A 298 -22.57 33.19 63.10
CA SER A 298 -23.39 34.13 62.32
C SER A 298 -22.50 35.12 61.59
N ARG A 299 -21.60 35.80 62.30
CA ARG A 299 -20.67 36.78 61.70
C ARG A 299 -19.76 36.16 60.64
N LEU A 300 -19.30 34.93 60.87
CA LEU A 300 -18.50 34.18 59.88
C LEU A 300 -19.31 33.84 58.63
N ARG A 301 -20.57 33.43 58.77
CA ARG A 301 -21.47 33.15 57.63
C ARG A 301 -21.79 34.40 56.83
N ASP A 302 -22.04 35.51 57.51
CA ASP A 302 -22.29 36.80 56.86
C ASP A 302 -21.04 37.27 56.11
N ALA A 303 -19.85 37.21 56.73
CA ALA A 303 -18.59 37.53 56.08
C ALA A 303 -18.27 36.61 54.89
N ALA A 304 -18.55 35.30 54.99
CA ALA A 304 -18.35 34.34 53.91
C ALA A 304 -19.32 34.55 52.74
N PHE A 305 -20.56 34.95 53.02
CA PHE A 305 -21.55 35.30 52.01
C PHE A 305 -21.14 36.57 51.25
N GLU A 306 -20.71 37.60 51.98
CA GLU A 306 -20.27 38.88 51.41
C GLU A 306 -18.97 38.75 50.60
N ALA A 307 -17.99 37.99 51.09
CA ALA A 307 -16.70 37.80 50.42
C ALA A 307 -16.75 36.82 49.22
N SER A 308 -17.90 36.19 48.96
CA SER A 308 -18.04 35.24 47.84
C SER A 308 -17.88 35.97 46.50
N PRO A 309 -16.97 35.51 45.62
CA PRO A 309 -16.77 36.10 44.30
C PRO A 309 -17.90 35.74 43.31
N VAL A 310 -18.80 34.82 43.69
CA VAL A 310 -19.94 34.41 42.88
C VAL A 310 -21.16 35.20 43.29
N VAL A 311 -21.88 35.74 42.31
CA VAL A 311 -23.10 36.53 42.51
C VAL A 311 -24.18 35.65 43.13
N GLN A 312 -24.66 36.03 44.32
CA GLN A 312 -25.64 35.26 45.08
C GLN A 312 -26.76 36.14 45.65
N LEU A 313 -28.00 35.70 45.39
CA LEU A 313 -29.23 36.31 45.89
C LEU A 313 -30.01 35.28 46.71
N VAL A 314 -30.67 35.72 47.77
CA VAL A 314 -31.55 34.90 48.58
C VAL A 314 -32.94 35.52 48.59
N ILE A 315 -33.94 34.76 48.15
CA ILE A 315 -35.35 35.15 48.18
C ILE A 315 -36.05 34.34 49.27
N ASN A 316 -36.83 34.99 50.12
CA ASN A 316 -37.61 34.31 51.15
C ASN A 316 -38.90 33.70 50.59
N ILE A 317 -39.59 32.86 51.39
CA ILE A 317 -40.88 32.26 51.01
C ILE A 317 -42.00 33.25 50.68
N LYS A 318 -41.86 34.54 51.03
CA LYS A 318 -42.82 35.60 50.69
C LYS A 318 -42.49 36.25 49.33
N GLY A 319 -41.49 35.75 48.61
CA GLY A 319 -41.05 36.29 47.33
C GLY A 319 -40.27 37.61 47.45
N GLN A 320 -39.74 37.93 48.63
CA GLN A 320 -38.96 39.15 48.86
C GLN A 320 -37.46 38.87 48.85
N LEU A 321 -36.68 39.82 48.34
CA LEU A 321 -35.22 39.76 48.37
C LEU A 321 -34.74 39.86 49.83
N ALA A 322 -34.24 38.75 50.38
CA ALA A 322 -33.83 38.66 51.78
C ALA A 322 -32.36 39.04 51.97
N LEU A 323 -31.48 38.56 51.09
CA LEU A 323 -30.04 38.85 51.10
C LEU A 323 -29.51 38.95 49.66
N ALA A 324 -28.51 39.79 49.45
CA ALA A 324 -27.75 39.89 48.21
C ALA A 324 -26.30 40.17 48.62
N ASN A 325 -25.34 39.38 48.14
CA ASN A 325 -23.93 39.59 48.48
C ASN A 325 -23.32 40.77 47.72
N GLU A 326 -22.09 41.16 48.07
CA GLU A 326 -21.40 42.27 47.44
C GLU A 326 -21.34 42.17 45.91
N ALA A 327 -20.99 41.00 45.38
CA ALA A 327 -20.96 40.75 43.94
C ALA A 327 -22.33 40.97 43.27
N ALA A 328 -23.42 40.51 43.91
CA ALA A 328 -24.77 40.71 43.38
C ALA A 328 -25.23 42.17 43.45
N ARG A 329 -24.88 42.90 44.50
CA ARG A 329 -25.21 44.33 44.61
C ARG A 329 -24.49 45.16 43.55
N GLN A 330 -23.23 44.84 43.26
CA GLN A 330 -22.47 45.51 42.21
C GLN A 330 -23.03 45.17 40.82
N MET A 331 -23.34 43.90 40.54
CA MET A 331 -23.85 43.46 39.23
C MET A 331 -25.24 44.01 38.91
N PHE A 332 -26.16 44.00 39.87
CA PHE A 332 -27.56 44.40 39.67
C PHE A 332 -27.88 45.82 40.19
N ALA A 333 -26.87 46.59 40.58
CA ALA A 333 -27.01 47.93 41.17
C ALA A 333 -28.00 48.01 42.34
N LEU A 334 -28.02 46.98 43.21
CA LEU A 334 -28.96 46.87 44.33
C LEU A 334 -28.49 47.68 45.53
N GLY A 335 -29.35 48.56 46.04
CA GLY A 335 -29.11 49.32 47.25
C GLY A 335 -29.66 48.64 48.51
N THR A 336 -29.34 49.21 49.67
CA THR A 336 -29.90 48.77 50.96
C THR A 336 -31.43 48.93 51.05
N LYS A 337 -32.02 49.76 50.18
CA LYS A 337 -33.46 50.00 50.06
C LYS A 337 -34.21 48.90 49.29
N ASP A 338 -33.48 48.04 48.58
CA ASP A 338 -34.05 46.96 47.75
C ASP A 338 -34.15 45.63 48.50
N ILE A 339 -33.44 45.50 49.63
CA ILE A 339 -33.59 44.40 50.56
C ILE A 339 -34.96 44.50 51.26
N GLY A 340 -35.71 43.39 51.25
CA GLY A 340 -37.07 43.29 51.78
C GLY A 340 -38.17 43.64 50.77
N ARG A 341 -37.83 44.14 49.57
CA ARG A 341 -38.80 44.40 48.51
C ARG A 341 -39.23 43.10 47.83
N PRO A 342 -40.49 43.01 47.35
CA PRO A 342 -40.93 41.94 46.46
C PRO A 342 -40.04 41.86 45.20
N LEU A 343 -39.65 40.64 44.81
CA LEU A 343 -38.79 40.41 43.66
C LEU A 343 -39.38 41.03 42.37
N GLN A 344 -40.70 40.96 42.21
CA GLN A 344 -41.45 41.50 41.06
C GLN A 344 -41.26 43.00 40.83
N ASP A 345 -40.87 43.77 41.86
CA ASP A 345 -40.69 45.21 41.80
C ASP A 345 -39.23 45.58 41.41
N LEU A 346 -38.36 44.58 41.22
CA LEU A 346 -36.96 44.74 40.86
C LEU A 346 -36.71 44.31 39.42
N GLU A 347 -35.83 45.03 38.70
CA GLU A 347 -35.48 44.73 37.31
C GLU A 347 -34.90 43.30 37.13
N LEU A 348 -34.28 42.78 38.19
CA LEU A 348 -33.70 41.45 38.22
C LEU A 348 -34.73 40.31 38.11
N SER A 349 -36.03 40.61 38.27
CA SER A 349 -37.11 39.63 38.04
C SER A 349 -37.30 39.30 36.56
N TYR A 350 -36.90 40.21 35.66
CA TYR A 350 -37.17 40.11 34.23
C TYR A 350 -35.89 40.08 33.39
N ARG A 351 -34.74 40.46 33.96
CA ARG A 351 -33.43 40.44 33.30
C ARG A 351 -32.36 39.88 34.24
N PRO A 352 -31.45 39.00 33.77
CA PRO A 352 -31.30 38.54 32.39
C PRO A 352 -32.24 37.38 31.98
N VAL A 353 -32.96 36.77 32.92
CA VAL A 353 -33.96 35.70 32.68
C VAL A 353 -35.17 35.94 33.57
N GLU A 354 -36.34 35.43 33.18
CA GLU A 354 -37.55 35.44 33.99
C GLU A 354 -37.42 34.53 35.22
N LEU A 355 -36.80 35.03 36.29
CA LEU A 355 -36.50 34.27 37.50
C LEU A 355 -37.75 33.80 38.25
N ARG A 356 -38.86 34.53 38.13
CA ARG A 356 -40.09 34.27 38.88
C ARG A 356 -40.66 32.88 38.62
N SER A 357 -40.92 32.54 37.36
CA SER A 357 -41.46 31.24 36.97
C SER A 357 -40.59 30.09 37.47
N LEU A 358 -39.27 30.29 37.44
CA LEU A 358 -38.28 29.30 37.85
C LEU A 358 -38.21 29.15 39.37
N ILE A 359 -38.30 30.25 40.10
CA ILE A 359 -38.36 30.25 41.57
C ILE A 359 -39.66 29.57 42.04
N ASP A 360 -40.79 29.84 41.39
CA ASP A 360 -42.07 29.20 41.69
C ASP A 360 -42.01 27.68 41.41
N GLN A 361 -41.36 27.27 40.32
CA GLN A 361 -41.09 25.85 40.04
C GLN A 361 -40.21 25.20 41.10
N VAL A 362 -39.19 25.89 41.61
CA VAL A 362 -38.32 25.38 42.67
C VAL A 362 -39.06 25.28 44.00
N TYR A 363 -39.94 26.23 44.31
CA TYR A 363 -40.82 26.16 45.48
C TYR A 363 -41.80 24.98 45.39
N ALA A 364 -42.39 24.72 44.22
CA ALA A 364 -43.33 23.62 44.02
C ALA A 364 -42.66 22.24 43.99
N SER A 365 -41.49 22.14 43.33
CA SER A 365 -40.81 20.86 43.09
C SER A 365 -39.80 20.47 44.17
N HIS A 366 -39.36 21.42 45.02
CA HIS A 366 -38.28 21.24 45.99
C HIS A 366 -36.95 20.78 45.36
N ARG A 367 -36.75 21.00 44.05
CA ARG A 367 -35.53 20.61 43.32
C ARG A 367 -34.80 21.84 42.79
N SER A 368 -33.48 21.74 42.67
CA SER A 368 -32.67 22.79 42.06
C SER A 368 -32.87 22.84 40.54
N THR A 369 -32.95 24.04 39.99
CA THR A 369 -33.04 24.29 38.54
C THR A 369 -31.80 25.05 38.09
N THR A 370 -31.23 24.70 36.93
CA THR A 370 -30.08 25.39 36.35
C THR A 370 -30.41 25.82 34.93
N ILE A 371 -30.06 27.06 34.57
CA ILE A 371 -30.16 27.58 33.22
C ILE A 371 -28.77 27.97 32.78
N GLY A 372 -28.30 27.33 31.71
CA GLY A 372 -26.98 27.61 31.16
C GLY A 372 -26.99 28.71 30.12
N GLY A 373 -25.87 29.43 29.99
CA GLY A 373 -25.62 30.29 28.83
C GLY A 373 -26.49 31.56 28.74
N VAL A 374 -26.91 32.09 29.89
CA VAL A 374 -27.71 33.31 29.95
C VAL A 374 -26.85 34.51 29.55
N ALA A 375 -27.17 35.13 28.41
CA ALA A 375 -26.51 36.34 27.96
C ALA A 375 -26.98 37.55 28.76
N TRP A 376 -26.03 38.32 29.28
CA TRP A 376 -26.28 39.58 29.97
C TRP A 376 -25.35 40.65 29.41
N THR A 377 -25.94 41.75 28.97
CA THR A 377 -25.19 42.92 28.52
C THR A 377 -24.99 43.85 29.71
N ASN A 378 -23.74 44.11 30.06
CA ASN A 378 -23.41 45.08 31.11
C ASN A 378 -23.65 46.53 30.62
N SER A 379 -23.53 47.50 31.52
CA SER A 379 -23.68 48.93 31.21
C SER A 379 -22.64 49.48 30.22
N THR A 380 -21.54 48.75 29.97
CA THR A 380 -20.49 49.11 29.01
C THR A 380 -20.71 48.49 27.62
N GLY A 381 -21.78 47.70 27.43
CA GLY A 381 -22.14 47.09 26.14
C GLY A 381 -21.47 45.74 25.85
N GLU A 382 -20.69 45.20 26.78
CA GLU A 382 -20.09 43.88 26.64
C GLU A 382 -21.09 42.79 27.04
N ILE A 383 -21.11 41.69 26.28
CA ILE A 383 -21.96 40.54 26.55
C ILE A 383 -21.17 39.55 27.41
N ALA A 384 -21.70 39.26 28.59
CA ALA A 384 -21.21 38.20 29.47
C ALA A 384 -22.24 37.06 29.51
N TYR A 385 -21.75 35.82 29.63
CA TYR A 385 -22.59 34.63 29.73
C TYR A 385 -22.56 34.08 31.15
N PHE A 386 -23.72 33.75 31.70
CA PHE A 386 -23.88 33.24 33.05
C PHE A 386 -24.66 31.93 33.08
N ASP A 387 -24.24 31.04 33.96
CA ASP A 387 -25.08 29.93 34.40
C ASP A 387 -25.82 30.34 35.66
N VAL A 388 -27.15 30.28 35.60
CA VAL A 388 -28.05 30.68 36.68
C VAL A 388 -28.56 29.43 37.37
N GLN A 389 -28.16 29.23 38.62
CA GLN A 389 -28.57 28.09 39.43
C GLN A 389 -29.50 28.55 40.55
N ILE A 390 -30.66 27.93 40.64
CA ILE A 390 -31.73 28.26 41.58
C ILE A 390 -31.90 27.06 42.51
N ASN A 391 -31.51 27.22 43.77
CA ASN A 391 -31.46 26.15 44.77
C ASN A 391 -32.45 26.41 45.91
N PRO A 392 -33.30 25.45 46.29
CA PRO A 392 -34.17 25.60 47.44
C PRO A 392 -33.35 25.59 48.74
N LEU A 393 -33.61 26.56 49.62
CA LEU A 393 -33.05 26.59 50.98
C LEU A 393 -34.02 25.89 51.91
N VAL A 394 -33.63 24.72 52.42
CA VAL A 394 -34.45 23.91 53.33
C VAL A 394 -33.86 23.90 54.73
N ASN A 395 -34.73 23.91 55.75
CA ASN A 395 -34.34 23.68 57.13
C ASN A 395 -34.05 22.18 57.37
N PHE A 396 -33.46 21.83 58.52
CA PHE A 396 -33.22 20.46 58.98
C PHE A 396 -34.49 19.58 59.05
N SER A 397 -35.67 20.19 59.10
CA SER A 397 -36.98 19.51 59.03
C SER A 397 -37.53 19.32 57.62
N GLY A 398 -36.77 19.68 56.57
CA GLY A 398 -37.18 19.59 55.17
C GLY A 398 -38.14 20.70 54.70
N LYS A 399 -38.52 21.63 55.58
CA LYS A 399 -39.35 22.79 55.22
C LYS A 399 -38.52 23.83 54.46
N ILE A 400 -39.05 24.32 53.33
CA ILE A 400 -38.43 25.40 52.57
C ILE A 400 -38.48 26.71 53.37
N LEU A 401 -37.33 27.38 53.46
CA LEU A 401 -37.12 28.71 54.05
C LEU A 401 -37.00 29.81 53.00
N GLY A 402 -36.63 29.44 51.77
CA GLY A 402 -36.45 30.36 50.66
C GLY A 402 -35.75 29.69 49.49
N VAL A 403 -35.21 30.50 48.59
CA VAL A 403 -34.45 30.06 47.41
C VAL A 403 -33.18 30.88 47.31
N SER A 404 -32.06 30.23 46.99
CA SER A 404 -30.79 30.87 46.65
C SER A 404 -30.63 30.85 45.13
N VAL A 405 -30.44 32.02 44.52
CA VAL A 405 -30.12 32.18 43.10
C VAL A 405 -28.63 32.53 42.99
N VAL A 406 -27.90 31.78 42.19
CA VAL A 406 -26.45 31.91 42.01
C VAL A 406 -26.17 32.14 40.53
N PHE A 407 -25.39 33.17 40.20
CA PHE A 407 -24.94 33.45 38.83
C PHE A 407 -23.45 33.18 38.72
N THR A 408 -23.07 32.21 37.88
CA THR A 408 -21.68 31.83 37.63
C THR A 408 -21.27 32.35 36.26
N ASN A 409 -20.24 33.19 36.17
CA ASN A 409 -19.74 33.70 34.90
C ASN A 409 -19.02 32.59 34.12
N ILE A 410 -19.51 32.27 32.93
CA ILE A 410 -18.97 31.24 32.03
C ILE A 410 -18.44 31.83 30.71
N THR A 411 -18.27 33.15 30.63
CA THR A 411 -17.88 33.87 29.40
C THR A 411 -16.58 33.32 28.80
N SER A 412 -15.54 33.11 29.62
CA SER A 412 -14.27 32.56 29.17
C SER A 412 -14.39 31.12 28.66
N SER A 413 -15.19 30.30 29.35
CA SER A 413 -15.43 28.91 28.95
C SER A 413 -16.22 28.82 27.64
N LYS A 414 -17.22 29.70 27.45
CA LYS A 414 -18.00 29.78 26.22
C LYS A 414 -17.15 30.23 25.05
N LYS A 415 -16.33 31.27 25.23
CA LYS A 415 -15.38 31.73 24.21
C LYS A 415 -14.37 30.65 23.81
N LEU A 416 -13.82 29.93 24.79
CA LEU A 416 -12.91 28.82 24.53
C LEU A 416 -13.60 27.67 23.78
N GLN A 417 -14.88 27.41 24.06
CA GLN A 417 -15.66 26.41 23.34
C GLN A 417 -15.89 26.81 21.88
N ASP A 418 -16.22 28.07 21.63
CA ASP A 418 -16.42 28.61 20.29
C ASP A 418 -15.10 28.63 19.49
N ASP A 419 -13.97 28.98 20.14
CA ASP A 419 -12.63 28.92 19.54
C ASP A 419 -12.24 27.47 19.17
N VAL A 420 -12.57 26.50 20.03
CA VAL A 420 -12.34 25.06 19.76
C VAL A 420 -13.20 24.58 18.60
N GLU A 421 -14.47 25.01 18.52
CA GLU A 421 -15.37 24.66 17.42
C GLU A 421 -14.85 25.21 16.10
N LYS A 422 -14.40 26.46 16.09
CA LYS A 422 -13.77 27.08 14.92
C LYS A 422 -12.48 26.36 14.51
N ALA A 423 -11.59 26.07 15.46
CA ALA A 423 -10.35 25.34 15.18
C ALA A 423 -10.60 23.91 14.66
N ASN A 424 -11.65 23.25 15.15
CA ASN A 424 -12.05 21.94 14.63
C ASN A 424 -12.55 22.03 13.19
N GLN A 425 -13.33 23.06 12.83
CA GLN A 425 -13.77 23.29 11.45
C GLN A 425 -12.58 23.58 10.52
N GLU A 426 -11.62 24.42 10.95
CA GLU A 426 -10.39 24.68 10.20
C GLU A 426 -9.56 23.40 10.00
N LEU A 427 -9.49 22.55 11.02
CA LEU A 427 -8.80 21.27 10.95
C LEU A 427 -9.49 20.28 10.01
N GLU A 428 -10.83 20.24 10.01
CA GLU A 428 -11.62 19.38 9.11
C GLU A 428 -11.40 19.78 7.65
N MET A 429 -11.45 21.08 7.33
CA MET A 429 -11.13 21.58 5.99
C MET A 429 -9.69 21.23 5.56
N ALA A 430 -8.71 21.35 6.46
CA ALA A 430 -7.33 21.00 6.16
C ALA A 430 -7.14 19.48 5.94
N TYR A 431 -7.91 18.64 6.65
CA TYR A 431 -7.91 17.19 6.43
C TYR A 431 -8.53 16.82 5.08
N GLU A 432 -9.62 17.48 4.67
CA GLU A 432 -10.22 17.27 3.35
C GLU A 432 -9.25 17.67 2.22
N GLU A 433 -8.57 18.81 2.34
CA GLU A 433 -7.56 19.26 1.37
C GLU A 433 -6.38 18.28 1.31
N LEU A 434 -5.91 17.79 2.46
CA LEU A 434 -4.84 16.79 2.51
C LEU A 434 -5.29 15.45 1.91
N GLN A 435 -6.55 15.07 2.08
CA GLN A 435 -7.09 13.87 1.46
C GLN A 435 -7.16 14.01 -0.06
N CYS A 436 -7.67 15.14 -0.59
CA CYS A 436 -7.70 15.40 -2.04
C CYS A 436 -6.30 15.38 -2.65
N THR A 437 -5.31 16.04 -2.02
CA THR A 437 -3.93 16.03 -2.52
C THR A 437 -3.29 14.64 -2.48
N ASN A 438 -3.66 13.80 -1.51
CA ASN A 438 -3.17 12.43 -1.44
C ASN A 438 -3.82 11.52 -2.49
N GLU A 439 -5.11 11.71 -2.76
CA GLU A 439 -5.82 11.05 -3.86
C GLU A 439 -5.20 11.44 -5.23
N GLU A 440 -4.88 12.72 -5.44
CA GLU A 440 -4.15 13.19 -6.64
C GLU A 440 -2.73 12.59 -6.74
N LEU A 441 -2.04 12.41 -5.62
CA LEU A 441 -0.74 11.74 -5.60
C LEU A 441 -0.85 10.24 -5.92
N GLU A 442 -1.89 9.57 -5.44
CA GLU A 442 -2.14 8.16 -5.79
C GLU A 442 -2.43 8.03 -7.29
N THR A 443 -3.28 8.89 -7.87
CA THR A 443 -3.58 8.84 -9.31
C THR A 443 -2.35 9.13 -10.17
N THR A 444 -1.54 10.13 -9.81
CA THR A 444 -0.30 10.43 -10.55
C THR A 444 0.72 9.30 -10.45
N ASN A 445 0.76 8.59 -9.32
CA ASN A 445 1.62 7.43 -9.15
C ASN A 445 1.13 6.22 -9.96
N GLU A 446 -0.19 6.00 -10.04
CA GLU A 446 -0.78 4.98 -10.93
C GLU A 446 -0.51 5.30 -12.41
N GLU A 447 -0.66 6.57 -12.83
CA GLU A 447 -0.32 7.00 -14.19
C GLU A 447 1.17 6.80 -14.52
N LEU A 448 2.07 7.13 -13.57
CA LEU A 448 3.50 6.88 -13.73
C LEU A 448 3.82 5.38 -13.84
N GLN A 449 3.18 4.54 -13.02
CA GLN A 449 3.36 3.11 -13.09
C GLN A 449 2.87 2.56 -14.44
N SER A 450 1.69 2.97 -14.90
CA SER A 450 1.16 2.60 -16.22
C SER A 450 2.08 3.04 -17.35
N SER A 451 2.64 4.25 -17.29
CA SER A 451 3.59 4.72 -18.29
C SER A 451 4.89 3.92 -18.26
N ASN A 452 5.33 3.47 -17.08
CA ASN A 452 6.51 2.63 -16.96
C ASN A 452 6.27 1.22 -17.50
N GLU A 453 5.09 0.64 -17.26
CA GLU A 453 4.67 -0.64 -17.85
C GLU A 453 4.60 -0.54 -19.38
N GLU A 454 4.08 0.57 -19.93
CA GLU A 454 4.06 0.83 -21.39
C GLU A 454 5.48 1.00 -21.97
N LEU A 455 6.41 1.59 -21.21
CA LEU A 455 7.82 1.66 -21.62
C LEU A 455 8.49 0.28 -21.59
N GLU A 456 8.16 -0.58 -20.62
CA GLU A 456 8.66 -1.95 -20.60
C GLU A 456 8.12 -2.76 -21.79
N THR A 457 6.82 -2.66 -22.10
CA THR A 457 6.26 -3.37 -23.25
C THR A 457 6.83 -2.89 -24.58
N THR A 458 7.00 -1.58 -24.77
CA THR A 458 7.65 -1.05 -25.98
C THR A 458 9.11 -1.48 -26.10
N ASN A 459 9.82 -1.64 -24.98
CA ASN A 459 11.17 -2.17 -24.97
C ASN A 459 11.21 -3.67 -25.32
N GLU A 460 10.26 -4.47 -24.83
CA GLU A 460 10.09 -5.87 -25.21
C GLU A 460 9.74 -6.02 -26.70
N GLU A 461 8.84 -5.19 -27.23
CA GLU A 461 8.52 -5.16 -28.66
C GLU A 461 9.75 -4.80 -29.50
N LEU A 462 10.53 -3.78 -29.09
CA LEU A 462 11.78 -3.43 -29.77
C LEU A 462 12.78 -4.59 -29.74
N GLN A 463 12.93 -5.26 -28.61
CA GLN A 463 13.81 -6.44 -28.52
C GLN A 463 13.34 -7.55 -29.46
N SER A 464 12.04 -7.85 -29.50
CA SER A 464 11.46 -8.82 -30.43
C SER A 464 11.70 -8.43 -31.89
N THR A 465 11.53 -7.15 -32.25
CA THR A 465 11.82 -6.70 -33.63
C THR A 465 13.30 -6.82 -33.97
N ASN A 466 14.19 -6.64 -33.00
CA ASN A 466 15.62 -6.81 -33.19
C ASN A 466 15.97 -8.29 -33.39
N GLU A 467 15.36 -9.20 -32.63
CA GLU A 467 15.48 -10.65 -32.81
C GLU A 467 14.96 -11.09 -34.19
N GLU A 468 13.82 -10.55 -34.64
CA GLU A 468 13.29 -10.81 -36.00
C GLU A 468 14.20 -10.26 -37.12
N LEU A 469 14.88 -9.12 -36.89
CA LEU A 469 15.85 -8.58 -37.84
C LEU A 469 17.11 -9.44 -37.91
N GLU A 470 17.58 -9.96 -36.77
CA GLU A 470 18.72 -10.89 -36.74
C GLU A 470 18.40 -12.19 -37.49
N THR A 471 17.22 -12.79 -37.27
CA THR A 471 16.82 -14.00 -37.99
C THR A 471 16.69 -13.76 -39.49
N MET A 472 16.07 -12.65 -39.92
CA MET A 472 16.02 -12.29 -41.34
C MET A 472 17.42 -12.10 -41.94
N ASN A 473 18.36 -11.53 -41.18
CA ASN A 473 19.72 -11.35 -41.65
C ASN A 473 20.45 -12.69 -41.79
N GLU A 474 20.25 -13.62 -40.86
CA GLU A 474 20.76 -15.00 -40.95
C GLU A 474 20.16 -15.75 -42.15
N GLU A 475 18.85 -15.62 -42.39
CA GLU A 475 18.18 -16.22 -43.56
C GLU A 475 18.71 -15.65 -44.89
N LEU A 476 18.88 -14.32 -44.97
CA LEU A 476 19.48 -13.67 -46.14
C LEU A 476 20.92 -14.12 -46.37
N GLN A 477 21.71 -14.25 -45.31
CA GLN A 477 23.08 -14.73 -45.42
C GLN A 477 23.12 -16.17 -45.91
N SER A 478 22.28 -17.05 -45.35
CA SER A 478 22.13 -18.44 -45.81
C SER A 478 21.71 -18.51 -47.28
N SER A 479 20.72 -17.71 -47.70
CA SER A 479 20.28 -17.67 -49.09
C SER A 479 21.40 -17.18 -50.03
N ASN A 480 22.20 -16.22 -49.58
CA ASN A 480 23.34 -15.74 -50.35
C ASN A 480 24.44 -16.82 -50.49
N GLU A 481 24.70 -17.59 -49.44
CA GLU A 481 25.64 -18.73 -49.48
C GLU A 481 25.14 -19.84 -50.44
N GLU A 482 23.84 -20.14 -50.44
CA GLU A 482 23.23 -21.07 -51.40
C GLU A 482 23.36 -20.56 -52.84
N LEU A 483 23.09 -19.28 -53.09
CA LEU A 483 23.24 -18.66 -54.42
C LEU A 483 24.69 -18.65 -54.89
N GLN A 484 25.66 -18.43 -54.01
CA GLN A 484 27.07 -18.53 -54.35
C GLN A 484 27.44 -19.97 -54.74
N THR A 485 27.00 -20.94 -53.96
CA THR A 485 27.23 -22.37 -54.24
C THR A 485 26.63 -22.77 -55.59
N MET A 486 25.38 -22.36 -55.87
CA MET A 486 24.73 -22.64 -57.15
C MET A 486 25.43 -21.97 -58.33
N ASN A 487 25.90 -20.73 -58.16
CA ASN A 487 26.71 -20.05 -59.18
C ASN A 487 28.02 -20.78 -59.46
N GLU A 488 28.68 -21.31 -58.43
CA GLU A 488 29.91 -22.07 -58.58
C GLU A 488 29.66 -23.40 -59.32
N GLU A 489 28.56 -24.11 -58.99
CA GLU A 489 28.15 -25.31 -59.73
C GLU A 489 27.85 -25.00 -61.21
N LEU A 490 27.13 -23.90 -61.48
CA LEU A 490 26.84 -23.46 -62.86
C LEU A 490 28.12 -23.12 -63.63
N ARG A 491 29.10 -22.48 -62.98
CA ARG A 491 30.41 -22.22 -63.59
C ARG A 491 31.13 -23.51 -63.94
N LEU A 492 31.21 -24.46 -63.01
CA LEU A 492 31.83 -25.77 -63.27
C LEU A 492 31.13 -26.50 -64.43
N ARG A 493 29.80 -26.52 -64.46
CA ARG A 493 29.01 -27.10 -65.56
C ARG A 493 29.29 -26.41 -66.90
N SER A 494 29.43 -25.08 -66.89
CA SER A 494 29.77 -24.32 -68.08
C SER A 494 31.18 -24.66 -68.57
N ASP A 495 32.14 -24.81 -67.66
CA ASP A 495 33.52 -25.18 -67.99
C ASP A 495 33.60 -26.60 -68.57
N ASP A 496 32.88 -27.56 -67.97
CA ASP A 496 32.75 -28.93 -68.49
C ASP A 496 32.15 -28.94 -69.91
N LEU A 497 31.09 -28.15 -70.14
CA LEU A 497 30.49 -28.00 -71.47
C LEU A 497 31.46 -27.39 -72.48
N ASN A 498 32.19 -26.34 -72.08
CA ASN A 498 33.19 -25.71 -72.94
C ASN A 498 34.32 -26.68 -73.27
N GLN A 499 34.78 -27.49 -72.31
CA GLN A 499 35.80 -28.52 -72.52
C GLN A 499 35.31 -29.61 -73.49
N ALA A 500 34.07 -30.07 -73.34
CA ALA A 500 33.46 -31.05 -74.25
C ALA A 500 33.32 -30.48 -75.67
N ASN A 501 32.88 -29.23 -75.80
CA ASN A 501 32.77 -28.55 -77.09
C ASN A 501 34.14 -28.39 -77.77
N ALA A 502 35.17 -27.93 -77.04
CA ALA A 502 36.53 -27.80 -77.56
C ALA A 502 37.12 -29.15 -78.02
N PHE A 503 36.80 -30.24 -77.31
CA PHE A 503 37.17 -31.59 -77.72
C PHE A 503 36.47 -31.99 -79.04
N LEU A 504 35.16 -31.75 -79.17
CA LEU A 504 34.42 -32.04 -80.40
C LEU A 504 34.96 -31.25 -81.59
N GLU A 505 35.25 -29.95 -81.41
CA GLU A 505 35.87 -29.12 -82.45
C GLU A 505 37.25 -29.66 -82.86
N SER A 506 38.07 -30.08 -81.90
CA SER A 506 39.38 -30.68 -82.16
C SER A 506 39.27 -31.97 -82.98
N VAL A 507 38.31 -32.83 -82.66
CA VAL A 507 38.02 -34.05 -83.42
C VAL A 507 37.60 -33.71 -84.85
N LEU A 508 36.68 -32.76 -85.02
CA LEU A 508 36.18 -32.34 -86.34
C LEU A 508 37.27 -31.69 -87.20
N SER A 509 38.22 -30.97 -86.59
CA SER A 509 39.36 -30.33 -87.25
C SER A 509 40.40 -31.36 -87.75
N CYS A 510 40.58 -32.48 -87.04
CA CYS A 510 41.50 -33.55 -87.43
C CYS A 510 40.98 -34.42 -88.59
N LEU A 511 39.70 -34.34 -88.94
CA LEU A 511 39.14 -35.05 -90.09
C LEU A 511 39.69 -34.45 -91.38
N HIS A 512 40.29 -35.29 -92.22
CA HIS A 512 40.90 -34.88 -93.50
C HIS A 512 39.84 -34.70 -94.61
N SER A 513 38.60 -35.11 -94.35
CA SER A 513 37.45 -34.97 -95.25
C SER A 513 36.63 -33.73 -94.87
N GLY A 514 36.02 -33.07 -95.86
CA GLY A 514 35.05 -32.01 -95.61
C GLY A 514 33.81 -32.58 -94.93
N VAL A 515 33.42 -32.04 -93.78
CA VAL A 515 32.25 -32.47 -93.02
C VAL A 515 31.26 -31.33 -92.91
N ILE A 516 30.05 -31.57 -93.40
CA ILE A 516 28.90 -30.69 -93.18
C ILE A 516 27.83 -31.49 -92.47
N VAL A 517 27.29 -30.96 -91.37
CA VAL A 517 26.12 -31.53 -90.71
C VAL A 517 24.96 -30.58 -90.92
N ILE A 518 23.82 -31.12 -91.34
CA ILE A 518 22.59 -30.36 -91.55
C ILE A 518 21.45 -30.96 -90.73
N ASN A 519 20.51 -30.13 -90.30
CA ASN A 519 19.27 -30.58 -89.68
C ASN A 519 18.24 -31.06 -90.73
N ARG A 520 17.05 -31.48 -90.29
CA ARG A 520 15.95 -31.91 -91.19
C ARG A 520 15.50 -30.84 -92.19
N ASP A 521 15.64 -29.57 -91.83
CA ASP A 521 15.28 -28.42 -92.67
C ASP A 521 16.42 -28.00 -93.60
N LEU A 522 17.46 -28.84 -93.74
CA LEU A 522 18.67 -28.61 -94.55
C LEU A 522 19.47 -27.37 -94.12
N GLN A 523 19.29 -26.89 -92.89
CA GLN A 523 20.11 -25.82 -92.32
C GLN A 523 21.41 -26.40 -91.77
N ILE A 524 22.51 -25.68 -91.98
CA ILE A 524 23.85 -26.12 -91.60
C ILE A 524 24.06 -25.94 -90.10
N GLU A 525 24.32 -27.05 -89.39
CA GLU A 525 24.66 -27.08 -87.97
C GLU A 525 26.17 -27.12 -87.75
N ILE A 526 26.92 -27.86 -88.57
CA ILE A 526 28.39 -27.98 -88.47
C ILE A 526 29.01 -27.79 -89.84
N TRP A 527 30.11 -27.07 -89.88
CA TRP A 527 30.93 -26.85 -91.06
C TRP A 527 32.41 -26.89 -90.67
N ASN A 528 33.09 -28.00 -90.95
CA ASN A 528 34.47 -28.19 -90.47
C ASN A 528 35.49 -27.42 -91.32
N HIS A 529 36.72 -27.31 -90.81
CA HIS A 529 37.82 -26.59 -91.48
C HIS A 529 38.13 -27.10 -92.89
N GLN A 530 37.92 -28.40 -93.17
CA GLN A 530 38.10 -28.92 -94.52
C GLN A 530 36.98 -28.49 -95.48
N ALA A 531 35.73 -28.40 -95.02
CA ALA A 531 34.64 -27.82 -95.81
C ALA A 531 34.91 -26.34 -96.12
N GLU A 532 35.46 -25.58 -95.17
CA GLU A 532 35.93 -24.21 -95.41
C GLU A 532 37.06 -24.17 -96.46
N ASN A 533 38.02 -25.08 -96.39
CA ASN A 533 39.09 -25.16 -97.39
C ASN A 533 38.58 -25.56 -98.79
N LEU A 534 37.54 -26.38 -98.88
CA LEU A 534 36.96 -26.80 -100.15
C LEU A 534 36.11 -25.70 -100.78
N TRP A 535 35.26 -25.04 -99.99
CA TRP A 535 34.20 -24.17 -100.52
C TRP A 535 34.41 -22.68 -100.24
N GLY A 536 35.36 -22.31 -99.37
CA GLY A 536 35.79 -20.94 -99.15
C GLY A 536 34.91 -20.09 -98.22
N LEU A 537 33.92 -20.69 -97.56
CA LEU A 537 33.07 -20.02 -96.56
C LEU A 537 33.43 -20.50 -95.14
N ARG A 538 33.46 -19.59 -94.17
CA ARG A 538 33.71 -19.88 -92.76
C ARG A 538 32.48 -20.47 -92.09
N HIS A 539 32.69 -21.22 -91.00
CA HIS A 539 31.60 -21.81 -90.22
C HIS A 539 30.54 -20.77 -89.79
N GLU A 540 30.97 -19.63 -89.24
CA GLU A 540 30.10 -18.54 -88.78
C GLU A 540 29.24 -17.93 -89.90
N GLU A 541 29.71 -17.97 -91.15
CA GLU A 541 29.00 -17.40 -92.29
C GLU A 541 27.87 -18.31 -92.79
N VAL A 542 28.01 -19.62 -92.61
CA VAL A 542 27.09 -20.62 -93.15
C VAL A 542 26.17 -21.24 -92.10
N GLN A 543 26.52 -21.15 -90.82
CA GLN A 543 25.73 -21.74 -89.74
C GLN A 543 24.30 -21.20 -89.75
N GLY A 544 23.31 -22.09 -89.67
CA GLY A 544 21.89 -21.77 -89.75
C GLY A 544 21.37 -21.44 -91.15
N GLN A 545 22.24 -21.26 -92.16
CA GLN A 545 21.82 -21.07 -93.54
C GLN A 545 21.38 -22.39 -94.16
N HIS A 546 20.43 -22.32 -95.10
CA HIS A 546 19.95 -23.48 -95.85
C HIS A 546 20.99 -23.88 -96.91
N LEU A 547 21.46 -25.14 -96.88
CA LEU A 547 22.56 -25.64 -97.72
C LEU A 547 22.36 -25.37 -99.22
N MET A 548 21.11 -25.47 -99.69
CA MET A 548 20.77 -25.27 -101.12
C MET A 548 20.88 -23.82 -101.58
N ASN A 549 20.91 -22.86 -100.66
CA ASN A 549 20.97 -21.43 -100.99
C ASN A 549 22.41 -20.90 -101.02
N LEU A 550 23.39 -21.73 -100.66
CA LEU A 550 24.80 -21.35 -100.70
C LEU A 550 25.30 -21.28 -102.14
N ASN A 551 25.85 -20.11 -102.50
CA ASN A 551 26.55 -19.91 -103.77
C ASN A 551 28.00 -20.40 -103.64
N ILE A 552 28.18 -21.72 -103.62
CA ILE A 552 29.47 -22.39 -103.55
C ILE A 552 29.68 -23.26 -104.78
N GLY A 553 30.93 -23.64 -105.07
CA GLY A 553 31.27 -24.49 -106.23
C GLY A 553 30.81 -25.94 -106.11
N LEU A 554 30.11 -26.31 -105.04
CA LEU A 554 29.47 -27.60 -104.86
C LEU A 554 28.13 -27.64 -105.62
N PRO A 555 27.86 -28.62 -106.49
CA PRO A 555 26.58 -28.73 -107.18
C PRO A 555 25.50 -29.28 -106.24
N VAL A 556 25.04 -28.45 -105.30
CA VAL A 556 24.04 -28.78 -104.26
C VAL A 556 22.74 -29.35 -104.82
N GLU A 557 22.38 -28.97 -106.05
CA GLU A 557 21.25 -29.50 -106.81
C GLU A 557 21.32 -31.02 -107.02
N GLN A 558 22.51 -31.56 -107.27
CA GLN A 558 22.73 -33.01 -107.45
C GLN A 558 22.61 -33.78 -106.14
N LEU A 559 22.74 -33.09 -105.00
CA LEU A 559 22.65 -33.67 -103.67
C LEU A 559 21.22 -33.67 -103.11
N ARG A 560 20.25 -33.00 -103.77
CA ARG A 560 18.87 -32.89 -103.28
C ARG A 560 18.17 -34.24 -103.10
N GLN A 561 18.21 -35.10 -104.13
CA GLN A 561 17.59 -36.43 -104.08
C GLN A 561 18.31 -37.35 -103.06
N PRO A 562 19.65 -37.46 -103.09
CA PRO A 562 20.42 -38.17 -102.06
C PRO A 562 20.10 -37.73 -100.63
N LEU A 563 20.08 -36.42 -100.34
CA LEU A 563 19.78 -35.91 -99.00
C LEU A 563 18.35 -36.21 -98.59
N ARG A 564 17.39 -36.12 -99.51
CA ARG A 564 15.99 -36.47 -99.23
C ARG A 564 15.84 -37.94 -98.86
N SER A 565 16.40 -38.87 -99.65
CA SER A 565 16.36 -40.31 -99.36
C SER A 565 17.11 -40.69 -98.08
N CYS A 566 18.18 -39.96 -97.76
CA CYS A 566 18.91 -40.10 -96.51
C CYS A 566 18.08 -39.63 -95.30
N LEU A 567 17.35 -38.51 -95.42
CA LEU A 567 16.51 -37.95 -94.35
C LEU A 567 15.20 -38.72 -94.13
N THR A 568 14.66 -39.37 -95.17
CA THR A 568 13.49 -40.27 -95.07
C THR A 568 13.87 -41.68 -94.58
N GLY A 569 15.17 -42.00 -94.55
CA GLY A 569 15.68 -43.29 -94.07
C GLY A 569 15.55 -44.44 -95.06
N GLU A 570 15.29 -44.13 -96.35
CA GLU A 570 15.12 -45.12 -97.43
C GLU A 570 16.44 -45.81 -97.78
N GLU A 571 17.56 -45.08 -97.79
CA GLU A 571 18.89 -45.60 -98.04
C GLU A 571 19.87 -45.15 -96.94
N LYS A 572 20.65 -46.10 -96.42
CA LYS A 572 21.69 -45.84 -95.43
C LYS A 572 23.01 -45.74 -96.16
N ASN A 573 23.63 -44.56 -96.09
CA ASN A 573 24.90 -44.22 -96.76
C ASN A 573 24.78 -44.13 -98.29
N ILE A 574 24.44 -42.94 -98.77
CA ILE A 574 24.33 -42.64 -100.20
C ILE A 574 25.60 -41.94 -100.64
N VAL A 575 26.36 -42.56 -101.56
CA VAL A 575 27.59 -41.97 -102.11
C VAL A 575 27.30 -41.39 -103.48
N VAL A 576 27.63 -40.12 -103.65
CA VAL A 576 27.41 -39.35 -104.87
C VAL A 576 28.74 -38.78 -105.33
N ASN A 577 29.14 -39.10 -106.56
CA ASN A 577 30.34 -38.53 -107.16
C ASN A 577 29.95 -37.31 -107.96
N VAL A 578 30.44 -36.15 -107.55
CA VAL A 578 30.13 -34.88 -108.20
C VAL A 578 31.39 -34.21 -108.71
N VAL A 579 31.28 -33.60 -109.90
CA VAL A 579 32.29 -32.67 -110.40
C VAL A 579 31.98 -31.31 -109.81
N ALA A 580 32.88 -30.80 -108.97
CA ALA A 580 32.70 -29.54 -108.24
C ALA A 580 33.87 -28.58 -108.49
N ILE A 581 33.70 -27.32 -108.13
CA ILE A 581 34.73 -26.28 -108.23
C ILE A 581 35.20 -25.94 -106.81
N ASP A 582 36.50 -26.09 -106.54
CA ASP A 582 37.07 -25.71 -105.24
C ASP A 582 37.14 -24.18 -105.07
N ARG A 583 37.45 -23.69 -103.86
CA ARG A 583 37.61 -22.25 -103.57
C ARG A 583 38.65 -21.53 -104.45
N ARG A 584 39.55 -22.27 -105.13
CA ARG A 584 40.60 -21.75 -106.02
C ARG A 584 40.17 -21.78 -107.49
N GLY A 585 38.92 -22.15 -107.78
CA GLY A 585 38.40 -22.24 -109.14
C GLY A 585 38.81 -23.50 -109.90
N ARG A 586 39.36 -24.52 -109.23
CA ARG A 586 39.82 -25.76 -109.86
C ARG A 586 38.69 -26.78 -109.88
N THR A 587 38.52 -27.44 -111.02
CA THR A 587 37.59 -28.57 -111.17
C THR A 587 38.14 -29.78 -110.42
N ILE A 588 37.38 -30.27 -109.44
CA ILE A 588 37.71 -31.43 -108.62
C ILE A 588 36.62 -32.49 -108.73
N GLN A 589 37.00 -33.77 -108.64
CA GLN A 589 36.05 -34.85 -108.41
C GLN A 589 35.93 -35.12 -106.92
N CYS A 590 34.74 -34.90 -106.37
CA CYS A 590 34.45 -35.06 -104.96
C CYS A 590 33.47 -36.22 -104.76
N ASN A 591 33.85 -37.19 -103.93
CA ASN A 591 32.95 -38.24 -103.46
C ASN A 591 32.26 -37.72 -102.20
N ILE A 592 30.93 -37.65 -102.24
CA ILE A 592 30.12 -37.15 -101.14
C ILE A 592 29.30 -38.29 -100.60
N SER A 593 29.56 -38.69 -99.35
CA SER A 593 28.73 -39.67 -98.64
C SER A 593 27.75 -38.95 -97.72
N CYS A 594 26.47 -39.18 -97.95
CA CYS A 594 25.36 -38.68 -97.14
C CYS A 594 24.92 -39.78 -96.18
N ASN A 595 25.05 -39.51 -94.88
CA ASN A 595 24.68 -40.43 -93.81
C ASN A 595 23.64 -39.80 -92.88
N PRO A 596 22.61 -40.53 -92.43
CA PRO A 596 21.62 -39.97 -91.51
C PRO A 596 22.25 -39.75 -90.12
N LEU A 597 22.04 -38.56 -89.55
CA LEU A 597 22.41 -38.25 -88.17
C LEU A 597 21.28 -38.71 -87.25
N TYR A 598 21.57 -39.58 -86.30
CA TYR A 598 20.57 -40.06 -85.33
C TYR A 598 20.66 -39.29 -84.00
N SER A 599 19.51 -38.98 -83.42
CA SER A 599 19.39 -38.59 -82.02
C SER A 599 19.69 -39.79 -81.10
N ALA A 600 19.92 -39.52 -79.81
CA ALA A 600 20.02 -40.56 -78.77
C ALA A 600 18.79 -41.50 -78.74
N THR A 601 17.62 -41.01 -79.19
CA THR A 601 16.36 -41.75 -79.31
C THR A 601 16.21 -42.55 -80.62
N LYS A 602 17.27 -42.65 -81.44
CA LYS A 602 17.30 -43.32 -82.76
C LYS A 602 16.41 -42.71 -83.85
N GLU A 603 15.88 -41.51 -83.64
CA GLU A 603 15.23 -40.74 -84.69
C GLU A 603 16.25 -40.01 -85.57
N ILE A 604 16.01 -39.90 -86.88
CA ILE A 604 16.87 -39.14 -87.78
C ILE A 604 16.74 -37.65 -87.45
N ARG A 605 17.77 -37.01 -86.90
CA ARG A 605 17.80 -35.58 -86.57
C ARG A 605 18.23 -34.71 -87.76
N GLY A 606 18.96 -35.29 -88.70
CA GLY A 606 19.56 -34.58 -89.82
C GLY A 606 20.39 -35.50 -90.70
N ALA A 607 21.34 -34.93 -91.44
CA ALA A 607 22.28 -35.68 -92.26
C ALA A 607 23.70 -35.14 -92.09
N ILE A 608 24.69 -36.04 -92.14
CA ILE A 608 26.11 -35.73 -92.20
C ILE A 608 26.58 -36.01 -93.63
N LEU A 609 27.20 -35.02 -94.24
CA LEU A 609 27.88 -35.13 -95.52
C LEU A 609 29.38 -35.20 -95.28
N PHE A 610 30.01 -36.31 -95.67
CA PHE A 610 31.47 -36.40 -95.77
C PHE A 610 31.89 -36.23 -97.22
N MET A 611 32.84 -35.34 -97.45
CA MET A 611 33.32 -34.94 -98.77
C MET A 611 34.80 -35.25 -98.89
N GLU A 612 35.13 -36.15 -99.80
CA GLU A 612 36.51 -36.58 -100.07
C GLU A 612 36.88 -36.26 -101.51
N VAL A 613 38.02 -35.59 -101.70
CA VAL A 613 38.52 -35.27 -103.04
C VAL A 613 39.37 -36.42 -103.55
N ASN A 614 39.01 -36.96 -104.71
CA ASN A 614 39.82 -38.00 -105.35
C ASN A 614 41.11 -37.37 -105.89
N SER A 615 42.25 -37.75 -105.30
CA SER A 615 43.57 -37.22 -105.67
C SER A 615 44.11 -37.76 -107.02
N ASN A 616 43.33 -38.56 -107.76
CA ASN A 616 43.75 -39.17 -109.03
C ASN A 616 42.90 -38.66 -110.20
N ALA A 617 43.16 -37.42 -110.61
CA ALA A 617 42.85 -36.92 -111.95
C ALA A 617 43.80 -35.74 -112.28
N SER A 618 45.05 -36.07 -112.58
CA SER A 618 45.91 -35.32 -113.48
C SER A 618 46.21 -36.22 -114.66
#